data_AF-A0A840DTT8-F1
#
_entry.id   AF-A0A840DTT8-F1
#
_cell.length_a   1.000
_cell.length_b   1.000
_cell.length_c   1.000
_cell.angle_alpha   90.00
_cell.angle_beta   90.00
_cell.angle_gamma   90.00
#
_symmetry.space_group_name_H-M   'P 1'
#
loop_
_entity.id
_entity.type
_entity.pdbx_description
1 polymer ?
#
loop_
_entity_poly.entity_id
_entity_poly.type
_entity_poly.pdbx_seq_one_letter_code
_entity_poly.pdbx_strand_id
1 'polypeptide(L)'
;MEVGKKALHDMIEQLSEADRKSAYDFLSYLLERPKRERIIWEQIEEDEEPLTEEERQQLQGDEGYVTGSEAKREFGLQVDLP
;
A
#
# COMPACT_ATOMS: atom_id res chain seq x y z
N MET A 1 -18.82 9.09 -4.41
CA MET A 1 -19.97 8.27 -4.84
C MET A 1 -20.41 7.49 -3.61
N GLU A 2 -21.61 7.75 -3.11
CA GLU A 2 -22.11 7.11 -1.88
C GLU A 2 -23.09 6.01 -2.28
N VAL A 3 -22.81 4.77 -1.87
CA VAL A 3 -23.70 3.63 -2.13
C VAL A 3 -24.63 3.50 -0.92
N GLY A 4 -25.93 3.69 -1.15
CA GLY A 4 -26.93 3.55 -0.09
C GLY A 4 -27.01 2.12 0.46
N LYS A 5 -27.33 1.98 1.75
CA LYS A 5 -27.41 0.68 2.45
C LYS A 5 -28.24 -0.37 1.71
N LYS A 6 -29.38 0.04 1.15
CA LYS A 6 -30.27 -0.85 0.37
C LYS A 6 -29.59 -1.33 -0.91
N ALA A 7 -29.00 -0.41 -1.68
CA ALA A 7 -28.30 -0.75 -2.90
C ALA A 7 -27.14 -1.73 -2.66
N LEU A 8 -26.38 -1.54 -1.58
CA LEU A 8 -25.31 -2.47 -1.19
C LEU A 8 -25.87 -3.88 -0.88
N HIS A 9 -26.99 -3.96 -0.16
CA HIS A 9 -27.62 -5.25 0.16
C HIS A 9 -28.11 -5.95 -1.10
N ASP A 10 -28.81 -5.21 -1.97
CA ASP A 10 -29.34 -5.74 -3.24
C ASP A 10 -28.20 -6.21 -4.16
N MET A 11 -27.04 -5.53 -4.15
CA MET A 11 -25.85 -5.97 -4.90
C MET A 11 -25.29 -7.29 -4.37
N ILE A 12 -25.19 -7.47 -3.05
CA ILE A 12 -24.65 -8.69 -2.43
C ILE A 12 -25.60 -9.89 -2.67
N GLU A 13 -26.92 -9.66 -2.68
CA GLU A 13 -27.90 -10.71 -2.96
C GLU A 13 -27.90 -11.20 -4.42
N GLN A 14 -27.50 -10.34 -5.37
CA GLN A 14 -27.41 -10.70 -6.78
C GLN A 14 -26.14 -11.50 -7.14
N LEU A 15 -25.19 -11.61 -6.21
CA LEU A 15 -23.96 -12.38 -6.42
C LEU A 15 -24.22 -13.89 -6.41
N SER A 16 -23.34 -14.63 -7.08
CA SER A 16 -23.30 -16.09 -6.93
C SER A 16 -22.95 -16.47 -5.48
N GLU A 17 -23.28 -17.68 -5.04
CA GLU A 17 -22.95 -18.15 -3.68
C GLU A 17 -21.44 -18.04 -3.36
N ALA A 18 -20.58 -18.35 -4.34
CA ALA A 18 -19.13 -18.26 -4.19
C ALA A 18 -18.65 -16.80 -4.07
N ASP A 19 -19.21 -15.91 -4.89
CA ASP A 19 -18.85 -14.49 -4.89
C ASP A 19 -19.40 -13.76 -3.67
N ARG A 20 -20.58 -14.17 -3.18
CA ARG A 20 -21.19 -13.62 -1.97
C ARG A 20 -20.31 -13.86 -0.75
N LYS A 21 -19.78 -15.08 -0.59
CA LYS A 21 -18.83 -15.38 0.48
C LYS A 21 -17.60 -14.49 0.39
N SER A 22 -17.04 -14.37 -0.81
CA SER A 22 -15.85 -13.52 -1.06
C SER A 22 -16.11 -12.05 -0.74
N ALA A 23 -17.30 -11.54 -1.08
CA ALA A 23 -17.72 -10.18 -0.74
C ALA A 23 -17.84 -9.98 0.78
N TYR A 24 -18.43 -10.94 1.50
CA TYR A 24 -18.51 -10.91 2.96
C TYR A 24 -17.13 -10.94 3.62
N ASP A 25 -16.25 -11.82 3.17
CA ASP A 25 -14.88 -11.93 3.68
C ASP A 25 -14.11 -10.62 3.47
N PHE A 26 -14.24 -10.01 2.29
CA PHE A 26 -13.59 -8.72 1.98
C PHE A 26 -14.14 -7.57 2.83
N LEU A 27 -15.47 -7.46 2.97
CA LEU A 27 -16.08 -6.43 3.83
C LEU A 27 -15.67 -6.61 5.29
N SER A 28 -15.59 -7.84 5.78
CA SER A 28 -15.12 -8.15 7.13
C SER A 28 -13.66 -7.74 7.33
N TYR A 29 -12.80 -8.05 6.34
CA TYR A 29 -11.42 -7.58 6.33
C TYR A 29 -11.33 -6.05 6.40
N LEU A 30 -12.12 -5.32 5.60
CA LEU A 30 -12.11 -3.85 5.61
C LEU A 30 -12.52 -3.26 6.96
N LEU A 31 -13.41 -3.92 7.71
CA LEU A 31 -13.81 -3.50 9.06
C LEU A 31 -12.71 -3.76 10.11
N GLU A 32 -11.91 -4.81 9.91
CA GLU A 32 -10.84 -5.20 10.83
C GLU A 32 -9.50 -4.50 10.53
N ARG A 33 -9.23 -4.20 9.26
CA ARG A 33 -7.97 -3.62 8.78
C ARG A 33 -7.54 -2.39 9.57
N PRO A 34 -8.40 -1.37 9.82
CA PRO A 34 -7.98 -0.18 10.55
C PRO A 34 -7.58 -0.47 12.00
N LYS A 35 -8.19 -1.50 12.61
CA LYS A 35 -7.84 -1.94 13.97
C LYS A 35 -6.46 -2.58 13.97
N ARG A 36 -6.17 -3.43 12.98
CA ARG A 36 -4.84 -4.05 12.83
C ARG A 36 -3.76 -3.02 12.51
N GLU A 37 -4.01 -2.12 11.58
CA GLU A 37 -3.05 -1.08 11.20
C GLU A 37 -2.73 -0.17 12.38
N ARG A 38 -3.74 0.30 13.14
CA ARG A 38 -3.49 1.08 14.37
C ARG A 38 -2.64 0.32 15.38
N ILE A 39 -2.99 -0.94 15.65
CA ILE A 39 -2.22 -1.78 16.59
C ILE A 39 -0.76 -1.92 16.15
N ILE A 40 -0.50 -2.06 14.84
CA ILE A 40 0.87 -2.23 14.32
C ILE A 40 1.67 -0.93 14.47
N TRP A 41 1.11 0.22 14.07
CA TRP A 41 1.82 1.50 14.16
C TRP A 41 2.00 1.97 15.62
N GLU A 42 1.04 1.69 16.49
CA GLU A 42 1.14 1.99 17.93
C GLU A 42 2.14 1.08 18.67
N GLN A 43 2.53 -0.06 18.08
CA GLN A 43 3.52 -0.99 18.64
C GLN A 43 4.94 -0.76 18.14
N ILE A 44 5.13 0.08 17.12
CA ILE A 44 6.46 0.46 16.66
C ILE A 44 6.98 1.51 17.63
N GLU A 45 7.95 1.13 18.46
CA GLU A 45 8.68 2.09 19.29
C GLU A 45 9.52 2.99 18.38
N GLU A 46 9.56 4.29 18.69
CA GLU A 46 10.52 5.19 18.03
C GLU A 46 11.93 4.74 18.39
N ASP A 47 12.71 4.41 17.37
CA ASP A 47 14.10 4.03 17.54
C ASP A 47 14.95 5.29 17.76
N GLU A 48 15.55 5.40 18.95
CA GLU A 48 16.48 6.48 19.28
C GLU A 48 17.93 6.15 18.88
N GLU A 49 18.19 4.97 18.30
CA GLU A 49 19.53 4.56 17.89
C GLU A 49 20.04 5.48 16.78
N PRO A 50 21.21 6.14 16.97
CA PRO A 50 21.76 7.01 15.95
C PRO A 50 22.23 6.17 14.76
N LEU A 51 21.99 6.68 13.55
CA LEU A 51 22.53 6.07 12.33
C LEU A 51 24.01 5.74 12.47
N THR A 52 24.36 4.52 12.11
CA THR A 52 25.74 4.05 11.97
C THR A 52 26.46 4.83 10.87
N GLU A 53 27.78 4.76 10.86
CA GLU A 53 28.59 5.45 9.85
C GLU A 53 28.28 4.93 8.44
N GLU A 54 28.05 3.63 8.27
CA GLU A 54 27.67 3.03 6.98
C GLU A 54 26.29 3.53 6.52
N GLU A 55 25.31 3.61 7.41
CA GLU A 55 23.97 4.13 7.07
C GLU A 55 24.01 5.62 6.72
N ARG A 56 24.85 6.40 7.41
CA ARG A 56 25.07 7.82 7.06
C ARG A 56 25.68 7.96 5.67
N GLN A 57 26.64 7.11 5.33
CA GLN A 57 27.28 7.10 4.01
C GLN A 57 26.29 6.65 2.92
N GLN A 58 25.45 5.65 3.17
CA GLN A 58 24.40 5.23 2.25
C GLN A 58 23.36 6.34 2.03
N LEU A 59 22.92 7.01 3.10
CA LEU A 59 21.95 8.10 3.01
C LEU A 59 22.48 9.33 2.26
N GLN A 60 23.79 9.58 2.36
CA GLN A 60 24.47 10.68 1.67
C GLN A 60 25.03 10.26 0.30
N GLY A 61 24.94 8.97 -0.04
CA GLY A 61 25.39 8.46 -1.31
C GLY A 61 24.37 8.77 -2.41
N ASP A 62 24.87 9.02 -3.62
CA ASP A 62 24.04 9.04 -4.83
C ASP A 62 23.69 7.61 -5.30
N GLU A 63 24.20 6.59 -4.60
CA GLU A 63 24.01 5.17 -4.88
C GLU A 63 22.58 4.74 -4.56
N GLY A 64 21.76 4.54 -5.60
CA GLY A 64 20.35 4.17 -5.47
C GLY A 64 19.38 5.15 -6.15
N TYR A 65 19.88 6.32 -6.56
CA TYR A 65 19.17 7.20 -7.47
C TYR A 65 19.57 6.87 -8.90
N VAL A 66 18.57 6.57 -9.73
CA VAL A 66 18.76 6.40 -11.17
C VAL A 66 18.21 7.65 -11.82
N THR A 67 19.01 8.30 -12.66
CA THR A 67 18.52 9.48 -13.39
C THR A 67 17.37 9.07 -14.32
N GLY A 68 16.42 9.98 -14.60
CA GLY A 68 15.30 9.68 -15.50
C GLY A 68 15.75 9.16 -16.88
N SER A 69 16.91 9.64 -17.35
CA SER A 69 17.58 9.19 -18.58
C SER A 69 18.08 7.75 -18.50
N GLU A 70 18.64 7.33 -17.36
CA GLU A 70 19.13 5.96 -17.15
C GLU A 70 17.98 4.97 -17.01
N ALA A 71 16.92 5.34 -16.27
CA ALA A 71 15.70 4.55 -16.19
C ALA A 71 15.03 4.40 -17.57
N LYS A 72 15.01 5.46 -18.38
CA LYS A 72 14.49 5.41 -19.75
C LYS A 72 15.26 4.41 -20.61
N ARG A 73 16.59 4.39 -20.51
CA ARG A 73 17.45 3.48 -21.26
C ARG A 73 17.28 2.02 -20.81
N GLU A 74 17.21 1.77 -19.52
CA GLU A 74 17.15 0.41 -18.96
C GLU A 74 15.77 -0.25 -19.09
N PHE A 75 14.70 0.53 -18.96
CA PHE A 75 13.31 0.03 -19.03
C PHE A 75 12.63 0.30 -20.39
N GLY A 76 13.34 0.89 -21.36
CA GLY A 76 12.80 1.18 -22.69
C GLY A 76 11.64 2.16 -22.68
N LEU A 77 11.65 3.14 -21.78
CA LEU A 77 10.55 4.09 -21.62
C LEU A 77 10.50 5.07 -22.80
N GLN A 78 9.30 5.40 -23.25
CA GLN A 78 9.09 6.37 -24.34
C GLN A 78 8.99 7.81 -23.85
N VAL A 79 8.94 8.01 -22.53
CA VAL A 79 8.80 9.32 -21.87
C VAL A 79 10.01 9.60 -21.00
N ASP A 80 10.40 10.87 -20.91
CA ASP A 80 11.42 11.32 -19.97
C ASP A 80 10.80 11.42 -18.57
N LEU A 81 11.46 10.81 -17.59
CA LEU A 81 11.12 10.96 -16.18
C LEU A 81 11.79 12.23 -15.65
N PRO A 82 11.13 12.99 -14.76
CA PRO A 82 11.66 14.23 -14.20
C PRO A 82 12.92 14.03 -13.36
#